data_AF-A0AAE5YGA7-F1
#
_entry.id   AF-A0AAE5YGA7-F1
#
_cell.length_a   1.000
_cell.length_b   1.000
_cell.length_c   1.000
_cell.angle_alpha   90.00
_cell.angle_beta   90.00
_cell.angle_gamma   90.00
#
_symmetry.space_group_name_H-M   'P 1'
#
loop_
_entity.id
_entity.type
_entity.pdbx_description
1 polymer ?
#
loop_
_entity_poly.entity_id
_entity_poly.type
_entity_poly.pdbx_seq_one_letter_code
_entity_poly.pdbx_strand_id
1 'polypeptide(L)'
;MAYIKLDRKAYEFNLDLIATKAGSYGKVICVFKDNAYGHGAKILAPIARAKGINFIAVKNENEALELQDFFDNILILSHLPNLNENEKFIYALNDKKDITKFKPNTKIHLVVDTNMHRNGILMHELEEVLSQIEQNNLCLQGVMMHFAGSDELDASYYVQKQNFQIVKEKIKNILQEKSKDIIFHSHNSEALFRSAKLAEDEYCRVGLVQFGYAYFNQNLKKVLSLWANKISQRKLKKFQSVGYGGMFVAKEEMDIATYDLGYGDGLFRYDGKKDFFLPNGKKILGKMSMDNFSCEDCGDEVCVIENANDMAKFFNTINYEILVKLSPFLQRIVV
;
A
#
# COMPACT_ATOMS: atom_id res chain seq x y z
N MET A 1 -25.19 7.08 3.43
CA MET A 1 -23.83 7.63 3.52
C MET A 1 -22.91 6.70 2.77
N ALA A 2 -22.13 7.23 1.84
CA ALA A 2 -21.17 6.46 1.07
C ALA A 2 -20.24 5.66 1.97
N TYR A 3 -19.85 4.48 1.51
CA TYR A 3 -19.14 3.51 2.33
C TYR A 3 -18.26 2.60 1.49
N ILE A 4 -17.34 1.93 2.16
CA ILE A 4 -16.37 1.01 1.57
C ILE A 4 -16.70 -0.41 2.02
N LYS A 5 -16.87 -1.33 1.08
CA LYS A 5 -16.91 -2.78 1.35
C LYS A 5 -15.50 -3.35 1.25
N LEU A 6 -15.11 -4.15 2.23
CA LEU A 6 -13.87 -4.90 2.28
C LEU A 6 -14.19 -6.40 2.21
N ASP A 7 -13.93 -7.02 1.06
CA ASP A 7 -14.17 -8.46 0.87
C ASP A 7 -13.11 -9.26 1.64
N ARG A 8 -13.55 -9.91 2.72
CA ARG A 8 -12.67 -10.71 3.57
C ARG A 8 -12.07 -11.89 2.81
N LYS A 9 -12.87 -12.58 2.00
CA LYS A 9 -12.42 -13.77 1.28
C LYS A 9 -11.39 -13.41 0.22
N ALA A 10 -11.57 -12.28 -0.46
CA ALA A 10 -10.59 -11.73 -1.38
C ALA A 10 -9.25 -11.44 -0.68
N TYR A 11 -9.31 -10.83 0.51
CA TYR A 11 -8.11 -10.52 1.29
C TYR A 11 -7.37 -11.78 1.75
N GLU A 12 -8.09 -12.73 2.34
CA GLU A 12 -7.54 -14.02 2.77
C GLU A 12 -6.94 -14.80 1.59
N PHE A 13 -7.62 -14.84 0.45
CA PHE A 13 -7.13 -15.46 -0.79
C PHE A 13 -5.81 -14.83 -1.28
N ASN A 14 -5.73 -13.49 -1.28
CA ASN A 14 -4.50 -12.81 -1.69
C ASN A 14 -3.34 -13.14 -0.74
N LEU A 15 -3.60 -13.19 0.57
CA LEU A 15 -2.59 -13.58 1.57
C LEU A 15 -2.12 -15.03 1.37
N ASP A 16 -3.03 -15.97 1.07
CA ASP A 16 -2.66 -17.36 0.73
C ASP A 16 -1.74 -17.44 -0.49
N LEU A 17 -2.06 -16.68 -1.54
CA LEU A 17 -1.27 -16.65 -2.77
C LEU A 17 0.12 -16.05 -2.53
N ILE A 18 0.19 -14.97 -1.75
CA ILE A 18 1.45 -14.33 -1.36
C ILE A 18 2.30 -15.28 -0.52
N ALA A 19 1.72 -15.90 0.51
CA ALA A 19 2.42 -16.84 1.38
C ALA A 19 2.94 -18.04 0.60
N THR A 20 2.15 -18.58 -0.33
CA THR A 20 2.57 -19.66 -1.23
C THR A 20 3.79 -19.23 -2.07
N LYS A 21 3.76 -18.03 -2.65
CA LYS A 21 4.87 -17.50 -3.44
C LYS A 21 6.13 -17.21 -2.61
N ALA A 22 5.95 -16.76 -1.37
CA ALA A 22 7.02 -16.50 -0.41
C ALA A 22 7.56 -17.79 0.26
N GLY A 23 6.79 -18.89 0.19
CA GLY A 23 7.08 -20.19 0.80
C GLY A 23 6.43 -20.41 2.17
N SER A 24 6.03 -19.36 2.89
CA SER A 24 5.21 -19.44 4.10
C SER A 24 4.70 -18.06 4.51
N TYR A 25 3.71 -18.03 5.41
CA TYR A 25 3.28 -16.80 6.09
C TYR A 25 4.40 -16.13 6.89
N GLY A 26 5.27 -16.93 7.51
CA GLY A 26 6.38 -16.43 8.33
C GLY A 26 7.38 -15.58 7.55
N LYS A 27 7.44 -15.70 6.22
CA LYS A 27 8.33 -14.90 5.35
C LYS A 27 7.69 -13.63 4.80
N VAL A 28 6.45 -13.34 5.17
CA VAL A 28 5.69 -12.21 4.63
C VAL A 28 5.65 -11.09 5.66
N ILE A 29 6.18 -9.93 5.26
CA ILE A 29 6.04 -8.68 5.98
C ILE A 29 4.95 -7.86 5.27
N CYS A 30 3.78 -7.78 5.90
CA CYS A 30 2.64 -7.06 5.37
C CYS A 30 2.78 -5.55 5.59
N VAL A 31 2.77 -4.75 4.52
CA VAL A 31 2.90 -3.30 4.62
C VAL A 31 1.52 -2.68 4.89
N PHE A 32 1.36 -2.08 6.06
CA PHE A 32 0.10 -1.55 6.62
C PHE A 32 0.08 -0.02 6.74
N LYS A 33 1.10 0.65 6.22
CA LYS A 33 1.20 2.11 6.26
C LYS A 33 0.03 2.83 5.59
N ASP A 34 -0.16 4.09 5.96
CA ASP A 34 -1.18 4.98 5.40
C ASP A 34 -2.57 4.29 5.44
N ASN A 35 -2.91 3.76 6.63
CA ASN A 35 -4.15 3.01 6.92
C ASN A 35 -4.36 1.77 6.02
N ALA A 36 -3.32 0.94 5.88
CA ALA A 36 -3.28 -0.19 4.95
C ALA A 36 -3.66 0.25 3.53
N TYR A 37 -3.01 1.32 3.04
CA TYR A 37 -3.28 1.91 1.73
C TYR A 37 -4.76 2.30 1.57
N GLY A 38 -5.36 2.89 2.61
CA GLY A 38 -6.77 3.26 2.65
C GLY A 38 -7.76 2.10 2.89
N HIS A 39 -7.31 0.87 3.09
CA HIS A 39 -8.19 -0.30 3.29
C HIS A 39 -8.66 -0.47 4.75
N GLY A 40 -8.07 0.23 5.72
CA GLY A 40 -8.44 0.07 7.14
C GLY A 40 -7.49 -0.88 7.86
N ALA A 41 -6.36 -0.37 8.36
CA ALA A 41 -5.31 -1.17 8.98
C ALA A 41 -5.81 -1.95 10.20
N LYS A 42 -6.49 -1.30 11.16
CA LYS A 42 -7.08 -1.99 12.33
C LYS A 42 -8.12 -3.04 11.96
N ILE A 43 -8.86 -2.82 10.87
CA ILE A 43 -9.93 -3.73 10.44
C ILE A 43 -9.31 -5.02 9.86
N LEU A 44 -8.26 -4.87 9.05
CA LEU A 44 -7.61 -5.99 8.38
C LEU A 44 -6.53 -6.69 9.23
N ALA A 45 -5.97 -6.01 10.23
CA ALA A 45 -4.96 -6.56 11.13
C ALA A 45 -5.34 -7.91 11.77
N PRO A 46 -6.52 -8.07 12.42
CA PRO A 46 -6.89 -9.36 12.99
C PRO A 46 -7.06 -10.46 11.95
N ILE A 47 -7.49 -10.12 10.72
CA ILE A 47 -7.63 -11.09 9.62
C ILE A 47 -6.25 -11.58 9.16
N ALA A 48 -5.31 -10.65 8.94
CA ALA A 48 -3.94 -10.99 8.58
C ALA A 48 -3.24 -11.82 9.66
N ARG A 49 -3.42 -11.44 10.93
CA ARG A 49 -2.89 -12.16 12.09
C ARG A 49 -3.43 -13.58 12.16
N ALA A 50 -4.74 -13.77 11.95
CA ALA A 50 -5.38 -15.09 11.95
C ALA A 50 -4.87 -16.01 10.82
N LYS A 51 -4.42 -15.45 9.69
CA LYS A 51 -3.78 -16.21 8.60
C LYS A 51 -2.34 -16.62 8.91
N GLY A 52 -1.74 -16.08 9.97
CA GLY A 52 -0.37 -16.40 10.40
C GLY A 52 0.66 -15.31 10.12
N ILE A 53 0.24 -14.13 9.67
CA ILE A 53 1.15 -12.97 9.55
C ILE A 53 1.53 -12.50 10.97
N ASN A 54 2.83 -12.42 11.24
CA ASN A 54 3.35 -11.86 12.50
C ASN A 54 4.27 -10.63 12.31
N PHE A 55 4.57 -10.29 11.06
CA PHE A 55 5.47 -9.20 10.74
C PHE A 55 4.73 -8.22 9.84
N ILE A 56 4.63 -6.98 10.29
CA ILE A 56 4.11 -5.88 9.50
C ILE A 56 5.15 -4.76 9.33
N ALA A 57 4.93 -3.90 8.34
CA ALA A 57 5.66 -2.66 8.19
C ALA A 57 4.71 -1.47 8.10
N VAL A 58 5.04 -0.40 8.81
CA VAL A 58 4.26 0.85 8.89
C VAL A 58 5.16 2.05 8.61
N LYS A 59 4.60 3.24 8.45
CA LYS A 59 5.36 4.45 8.15
C LYS A 59 6.04 5.02 9.39
N ASN A 60 5.30 5.09 10.49
CA ASN A 60 5.70 5.81 11.71
C ASN A 60 5.20 5.11 12.98
N GLU A 61 5.65 5.60 14.13
CA GLU A 61 5.27 5.06 15.45
C GLU A 61 3.78 5.17 15.75
N ASN A 62 3.05 6.20 15.27
CA ASN A 62 1.62 6.30 15.55
C ASN A 62 0.86 5.13 14.93
N GLU A 63 1.19 4.77 13.68
CA GLU A 63 0.64 3.58 13.02
C GLU A 63 1.12 2.28 13.71
N ALA A 64 2.34 2.27 14.24
CA ALA A 64 2.87 1.12 14.97
C ALA A 64 2.11 0.88 16.29
N LEU A 65 1.91 1.95 17.07
CA LEU A 65 1.14 1.95 18.31
C LEU A 65 -0.30 1.54 18.07
N GLU A 66 -0.87 1.92 16.93
CA GLU A 66 -2.21 1.56 16.50
C GLU A 66 -2.39 0.03 16.32
N LEU A 67 -1.31 -0.68 15.98
CA LEU A 67 -1.31 -2.08 15.56
C LEU A 67 -0.54 -3.01 16.51
N GLN A 68 0.09 -2.48 17.55
CA GLN A 68 0.98 -3.22 18.47
C GLN A 68 0.30 -4.37 19.23
N ASP A 69 -1.01 -4.33 19.38
CA ASP A 69 -1.77 -5.38 20.06
C ASP A 69 -2.03 -6.60 19.16
N PHE A 70 -1.84 -6.46 17.84
CA PHE A 70 -2.08 -7.53 16.86
C PHE A 70 -0.81 -8.26 16.44
N PHE A 71 0.36 -7.62 16.49
CA PHE A 71 1.60 -8.14 15.91
C PHE A 71 2.80 -8.00 16.85
N ASP A 72 3.72 -8.96 16.78
CA ASP A 72 4.91 -8.98 17.64
C ASP A 72 6.11 -8.27 17.01
N ASN A 73 6.12 -8.12 15.67
CA ASN A 73 7.21 -7.48 14.92
C ASN A 73 6.65 -6.38 14.02
N ILE A 74 7.00 -5.13 14.32
CA ILE A 74 6.53 -3.95 13.58
C ILE A 74 7.71 -3.14 13.07
N LEU A 75 7.97 -3.22 11.78
CA LEU A 75 9.00 -2.44 11.10
C LEU A 75 8.49 -1.03 10.78
N ILE A 76 9.13 -0.01 11.32
CA ILE A 76 8.84 1.40 11.08
C ILE A 76 9.77 1.93 9.99
N LEU A 77 9.21 2.23 8.82
CA LEU A 77 9.97 2.49 7.61
C LEU A 77 10.58 3.89 7.54
N SER A 78 9.94 4.90 8.14
CA SER A 78 10.31 6.31 7.94
C SER A 78 9.99 7.16 9.16
N HIS A 79 10.67 6.88 10.27
CA HIS A 79 10.53 7.63 11.51
C HIS A 79 11.82 7.57 12.32
N LEU A 80 12.21 8.70 12.91
CA LEU A 80 13.22 8.71 13.95
C LEU A 80 12.52 8.54 15.30
N PRO A 81 13.04 7.69 16.19
CA PRO A 81 12.42 7.52 17.49
C PRO A 81 12.24 8.83 18.25
N ASN A 82 11.13 8.94 18.97
CA ASN A 82 10.78 10.12 19.77
C ASN A 82 10.65 9.80 21.27
N LEU A 83 11.46 8.85 21.76
CA LEU A 83 11.44 8.26 23.10
C LEU A 83 10.39 7.16 23.34
N ASN A 84 9.56 6.83 22.35
CA ASN A 84 8.57 5.75 22.41
C ASN A 84 9.07 4.40 21.85
N GLU A 85 10.38 4.18 21.77
CA GLU A 85 10.93 2.87 21.42
C GLU A 85 10.40 1.81 22.37
N ASN A 86 9.88 0.73 21.81
CA ASN A 86 9.45 -0.44 22.56
C ASN A 86 10.02 -1.72 21.95
N GLU A 87 9.88 -2.83 22.67
CA GLU A 87 10.43 -4.12 22.26
C GLU A 87 9.83 -4.71 20.98
N LYS A 88 8.62 -4.30 20.57
CA LYS A 88 7.96 -4.77 19.34
C LYS A 88 8.38 -3.96 18.11
N PHE A 89 8.92 -2.75 18.33
CA PHE A 89 9.25 -1.82 17.26
C PHE A 89 10.66 -2.07 16.74
N ILE A 90 10.75 -2.10 15.42
CA ILE A 90 11.99 -2.26 14.67
C ILE A 90 12.10 -1.06 13.75
N TYR A 91 13.20 -0.31 13.82
CA TYR A 91 13.33 0.93 13.05
C TYR A 91 14.19 0.72 11.80
N ALA A 92 13.75 1.26 10.68
CA ALA A 92 14.57 1.33 9.48
C ALA A 92 15.67 2.40 9.65
N LEU A 93 16.93 1.98 9.68
CA LEU A 93 18.08 2.88 9.66
C LEU A 93 18.32 3.34 8.21
N ASN A 94 17.79 4.51 7.87
CA ASN A 94 17.78 5.06 6.51
C ASN A 94 19.01 5.94 6.19
N ASP A 95 19.63 6.55 7.19
CA ASP A 95 20.82 7.39 7.06
C ASP A 95 21.79 7.06 8.21
N LYS A 96 23.09 6.93 7.91
CA LYS A 96 24.12 6.64 8.91
C LYS A 96 24.22 7.71 10.00
N LYS A 97 23.85 8.96 9.71
CA LYS A 97 23.83 10.07 10.67
C LYS A 97 22.80 9.87 11.79
N ASP A 98 21.82 8.99 11.58
CA ASP A 98 20.76 8.76 12.55
C ASP A 98 21.13 7.70 13.60
N ILE A 99 22.24 6.97 13.43
CA ILE A 99 22.68 5.91 14.37
C ILE A 99 22.72 6.42 15.81
N THR A 100 23.26 7.62 16.02
CA THR A 100 23.42 8.24 17.35
C THR A 100 22.12 8.75 17.95
N LYS A 101 21.02 8.75 17.19
CA LYS A 101 19.69 9.17 17.65
C LYS A 101 18.89 8.03 18.28
N PHE A 102 19.28 6.78 18.01
CA PHE A 102 18.63 5.61 18.60
C PHE A 102 19.16 5.35 20.01
N LYS A 103 18.28 4.94 20.92
CA LYS A 103 18.72 4.44 22.23
C LYS A 103 19.49 3.12 22.08
N PRO A 104 20.45 2.83 22.97
CA PRO A 104 21.05 1.50 23.08
C PRO A 104 19.97 0.41 23.17
N ASN A 105 20.26 -0.74 22.57
CA ASN A 105 19.39 -1.92 22.42
C ASN A 105 18.18 -1.72 21.50
N THR A 106 18.04 -0.58 20.81
CA THR A 106 16.96 -0.41 19.81
C THR A 106 17.13 -1.42 18.67
N LYS A 107 16.05 -2.11 18.32
CA LYS A 107 16.00 -3.03 17.18
C LYS A 107 15.97 -2.24 15.88
N ILE A 108 16.86 -2.56 14.95
CA ILE A 108 16.95 -1.87 13.67
C ILE A 108 17.03 -2.84 12.50
N HIS A 109 16.49 -2.40 11.36
CA HIS A 109 16.80 -2.96 10.06
C HIS A 109 17.62 -1.94 9.26
N LEU A 110 18.80 -2.36 8.82
CA LEU A 110 19.68 -1.53 8.00
C LEU A 110 19.14 -1.41 6.58
N VAL A 111 18.94 -0.17 6.10
CA VAL A 111 18.58 0.10 4.70
C VAL A 111 19.86 0.31 3.90
N VAL A 112 20.02 -0.44 2.81
CA VAL A 112 21.16 -0.32 1.90
C VAL A 112 20.67 0.16 0.54
N ASP A 113 21.29 1.21 0.04
CA ASP A 113 21.03 1.72 -1.30
C ASP A 113 21.78 0.87 -2.34
N THR A 114 21.01 0.11 -3.10
CA THR A 114 21.51 -0.75 -4.18
C THR A 114 21.18 -0.17 -5.56
N ASN A 115 21.12 1.17 -5.68
CA ASN A 115 20.77 1.98 -6.87
C ASN A 115 19.30 2.44 -6.95
N MET A 116 18.62 2.60 -5.80
CA MET A 116 17.36 3.33 -5.78
C MET A 116 17.59 4.83 -5.50
N HIS A 117 18.66 5.18 -4.77
CA HIS A 117 19.06 6.56 -4.46
C HIS A 117 17.98 7.41 -3.77
N ARG A 118 17.05 6.76 -3.06
CA ARG A 118 16.04 7.44 -2.24
C ARG A 118 16.54 7.64 -0.81
N ASN A 119 16.76 6.52 -0.13
CA ASN A 119 17.28 6.42 1.23
C ASN A 119 18.20 5.20 1.28
N GLY A 120 18.94 5.07 2.38
CA GLY A 120 19.79 3.93 2.64
C GLY A 120 21.26 4.27 2.54
N ILE A 121 22.05 3.40 3.13
CA ILE A 121 23.50 3.54 3.24
C ILE A 121 24.15 3.01 1.97
N LEU A 122 25.21 3.66 1.50
CA LEU A 122 25.89 3.23 0.29
C LEU A 122 26.64 1.92 0.55
N MET A 123 26.69 1.04 -0.45
CA MET A 123 27.30 -0.28 -0.32
C MET A 123 28.77 -0.26 0.14
N HIS A 124 29.52 0.78 -0.22
CA HIS A 124 30.92 0.91 0.20
C HIS A 124 31.07 1.33 1.66
N GLU A 125 30.05 1.94 2.27
CA GLU A 125 30.04 2.40 3.66
C GLU A 125 29.64 1.31 4.67
N LEU A 126 29.23 0.12 4.18
CA LEU A 126 28.69 -0.95 5.03
C LEU A 126 29.56 -1.30 6.24
N GLU A 127 30.88 -1.37 6.06
CA GLU A 127 31.79 -1.76 7.13
C GLU A 127 31.90 -0.69 8.23
N GLU A 128 32.00 0.58 7.82
CA GLU A 128 31.98 1.74 8.74
C GLU A 128 30.69 1.74 9.57
N VAL A 129 29.55 1.56 8.90
CA VAL A 129 28.24 1.63 9.57
C VAL A 129 28.02 0.42 10.49
N LEU A 130 28.38 -0.79 10.08
CA LEU A 130 28.26 -1.96 10.97
C LEU A 130 29.08 -1.78 12.25
N SER A 131 30.28 -1.18 12.14
CA SER A 131 31.09 -0.81 13.31
C SER A 131 30.39 0.24 14.19
N GLN A 132 29.78 1.27 13.59
CA GLN A 132 29.03 2.29 14.33
C GLN A 132 27.78 1.71 15.03
N ILE A 133 27.07 0.77 14.38
CA ILE A 133 25.93 0.06 14.95
C ILE A 133 26.35 -0.70 16.22
N GLU A 134 27.48 -1.41 16.16
CA GLU A 134 28.03 -2.14 17.31
C GLU A 134 28.47 -1.20 18.43
N GLN A 135 29.17 -0.11 18.09
CA GLN A 135 29.63 0.90 19.07
C GLN A 135 28.49 1.60 19.80
N ASN A 136 27.36 1.84 19.12
CA ASN A 136 26.15 2.43 19.72
C ASN A 136 25.23 1.40 20.37
N ASN A 137 25.65 0.13 20.43
CA ASN A 137 24.91 -0.98 21.03
C ASN A 137 23.50 -1.13 20.43
N LEU A 138 23.35 -0.97 19.12
CA LEU A 138 22.06 -1.18 18.43
C LEU A 138 21.88 -2.66 18.07
N CYS A 139 20.64 -3.14 18.11
CA CYS A 139 20.31 -4.52 17.78
C CYS A 139 19.95 -4.65 16.30
N LEU A 140 20.95 -5.00 15.47
CA LEU A 140 20.72 -5.26 14.05
C LEU A 140 19.97 -6.59 13.86
N GLN A 141 18.69 -6.52 13.47
CA GLN A 141 17.84 -7.69 13.24
C GLN A 141 17.62 -8.00 11.76
N GLY A 142 17.86 -7.03 10.88
CA GLY A 142 17.61 -7.22 9.46
C GLY A 142 18.32 -6.24 8.56
N VAL A 143 18.38 -6.58 7.27
CA VAL A 143 18.98 -5.77 6.23
C VAL A 143 18.04 -5.75 5.03
N MET A 144 17.81 -4.56 4.47
CA MET A 144 16.88 -4.38 3.37
C MET A 144 17.37 -3.43 2.28
N MET A 145 16.87 -3.68 1.08
CA MET A 145 16.88 -2.72 -0.03
C MET A 145 15.47 -2.58 -0.58
N HIS A 146 15.23 -1.60 -1.45
CA HIS A 146 13.97 -1.49 -2.18
C HIS A 146 14.25 -1.41 -3.68
N PHE A 147 13.53 -2.21 -4.46
CA PHE A 147 13.64 -2.17 -5.92
C PHE A 147 13.06 -0.86 -6.46
N ALA A 148 13.78 -0.23 -7.39
CA ALA A 148 13.35 0.96 -8.11
C ALA A 148 12.46 0.60 -9.30
N GLY A 149 12.82 -0.44 -10.06
CA GLY A 149 12.13 -0.88 -11.28
C GLY A 149 11.59 -2.31 -11.19
N SER A 150 10.97 -2.68 -10.06
CA SER A 150 10.40 -4.03 -9.92
C SER A 150 9.28 -4.34 -10.92
N ASP A 151 8.54 -3.30 -11.30
CA ASP A 151 7.46 -3.22 -12.29
C ASP A 151 7.96 -2.87 -13.71
N GLU A 152 9.25 -2.53 -13.87
CA GLU A 152 9.83 -2.18 -15.16
C GLU A 152 10.47 -3.39 -15.84
N LEU A 153 10.22 -3.57 -17.14
CA LEU A 153 10.77 -4.68 -17.93
C LEU A 153 12.19 -4.39 -18.46
N ASP A 154 13.06 -3.87 -17.59
CA ASP A 154 14.44 -3.53 -17.92
C ASP A 154 15.47 -4.28 -17.04
N ALA A 155 16.75 -3.95 -17.23
CA ALA A 155 17.88 -4.56 -16.53
C ALA A 155 18.06 -4.05 -15.08
N SER A 156 17.41 -2.94 -14.69
CA SER A 156 17.63 -2.30 -13.38
C SER A 156 17.35 -3.27 -12.24
N TYR A 157 16.25 -4.03 -12.32
CA TYR A 157 15.89 -5.07 -11.37
C TYR A 157 17.02 -6.09 -11.14
N TYR A 158 17.66 -6.57 -12.21
CA TYR A 158 18.72 -7.57 -12.10
C TYR A 158 19.99 -6.99 -11.50
N VAL A 159 20.34 -5.75 -11.87
CA VAL A 159 21.49 -5.03 -11.30
C VAL A 159 21.30 -4.84 -9.79
N GLN A 160 20.14 -4.35 -9.34
CA GLN A 160 19.90 -4.18 -7.90
C GLN A 160 19.88 -5.51 -7.16
N LYS A 161 19.33 -6.57 -7.76
CA LYS A 161 19.33 -7.92 -7.18
C LYS A 161 20.76 -8.45 -6.99
N GLN A 162 21.63 -8.25 -7.97
CA GLN A 162 23.05 -8.63 -7.89
C GLN A 162 23.76 -7.82 -6.80
N ASN A 163 23.57 -6.50 -6.78
CA ASN A 163 24.12 -5.63 -5.74
C ASN A 163 23.70 -6.10 -4.34
N PHE A 164 22.44 -6.48 -4.15
CA PHE A 164 21.98 -7.00 -2.87
C PHE A 164 22.62 -8.34 -2.50
N GLN A 165 22.91 -9.23 -3.46
CA GLN A 165 23.69 -10.44 -3.14
C GLN A 165 25.08 -10.10 -2.61
N ILE A 166 25.78 -9.14 -3.23
CA ILE A 166 27.09 -8.65 -2.78
C ILE A 166 26.99 -8.07 -1.35
N VAL A 167 25.93 -7.31 -1.06
CA VAL A 167 25.65 -6.79 0.30
C VAL A 167 25.48 -7.95 1.29
N LYS A 168 24.67 -8.96 0.95
CA LYS A 168 24.45 -10.13 1.83
C LYS A 168 25.74 -10.87 2.12
N GLU A 169 26.56 -11.13 1.10
CA GLU A 169 27.86 -11.78 1.25
C GLU A 169 28.80 -10.97 2.14
N LYS A 170 28.91 -9.66 1.91
CA LYS A 170 29.75 -8.78 2.72
C LYS A 170 29.32 -8.77 4.20
N ILE A 171 28.01 -8.70 4.47
CA ILE A 171 27.46 -8.73 5.83
C ILE A 171 27.72 -10.08 6.51
N LYS A 172 27.49 -11.19 5.81
CA LYS A 172 27.79 -12.54 6.33
C LYS A 172 29.28 -12.70 6.66
N ASN A 173 30.16 -12.14 5.84
CA ASN A 173 31.61 -12.20 6.07
C ASN A 173 32.05 -11.35 7.28
N ILE A 174 31.49 -10.14 7.43
CA ILE A 174 31.85 -9.23 8.54
C ILE A 174 31.30 -9.75 9.87
N LEU A 175 30.03 -10.16 9.90
CA LEU A 175 29.34 -10.54 11.14
C LEU A 175 29.49 -12.02 11.49
N GLN A 176 29.90 -12.86 10.54
CA GLN A 176 30.12 -14.30 10.73
C GLN A 176 28.93 -14.98 11.41
N GLU A 177 29.14 -15.62 12.56
CA GLU A 177 28.09 -16.29 13.34
C GLU A 177 26.96 -15.35 13.78
N LYS A 178 27.25 -14.06 14.03
CA LYS A 178 26.22 -13.05 14.37
C LYS A 178 25.25 -12.78 13.21
N SER A 179 25.58 -13.20 11.98
CA SER A 179 24.70 -13.02 10.81
C SER A 179 23.55 -14.03 10.73
N LYS A 180 23.59 -15.12 11.50
CA LYS A 180 22.57 -16.18 11.43
C LYS A 180 21.17 -15.73 11.82
N ASP A 181 21.08 -14.74 12.71
CA ASP A 181 19.81 -14.19 13.21
C ASP A 181 19.33 -12.98 12.40
N ILE A 182 20.10 -12.55 11.39
CA ILE A 182 19.76 -11.39 10.56
C ILE A 182 18.87 -11.83 9.41
N ILE A 183 17.70 -11.20 9.30
CA ILE A 183 16.82 -11.42 8.16
C ILE A 183 17.15 -10.47 7.00
N PHE A 184 17.09 -10.96 5.78
CA PHE A 184 17.23 -10.13 4.58
C PHE A 184 15.87 -9.91 3.94
N HIS A 185 15.63 -8.74 3.36
CA HIS A 185 14.41 -8.53 2.58
C HIS A 185 14.57 -7.46 1.50
N SER A 186 14.43 -7.88 0.24
CA SER A 186 14.48 -6.97 -0.93
C SER A 186 13.16 -6.85 -1.66
N HIS A 187 12.33 -7.91 -1.64
CA HIS A 187 11.19 -8.04 -2.53
C HIS A 187 10.00 -7.20 -2.05
N ASN A 188 9.60 -6.21 -2.86
CA ASN A 188 8.29 -5.58 -2.74
C ASN A 188 7.21 -6.44 -3.43
N SER A 189 5.99 -5.90 -3.56
CA SER A 189 4.86 -6.54 -4.26
C SER A 189 5.25 -7.12 -5.63
N GLU A 190 5.79 -6.30 -6.53
CA GLU A 190 6.06 -6.68 -7.92
C GLU A 190 7.29 -7.59 -8.01
N ALA A 191 8.34 -7.31 -7.24
CA ALA A 191 9.52 -8.16 -7.20
C ALA A 191 9.17 -9.59 -6.77
N LEU A 192 8.28 -9.78 -5.79
CA LEU A 192 7.85 -11.11 -5.36
C LEU A 192 7.22 -11.91 -6.52
N PHE A 193 6.30 -11.31 -7.27
CA PHE A 193 5.61 -11.99 -8.37
C PHE A 193 6.45 -12.08 -9.65
N ARG A 194 7.35 -11.14 -9.89
CA ARG A 194 8.34 -11.19 -10.97
C ARG A 194 9.40 -12.28 -10.74
N SER A 195 9.80 -12.50 -9.48
CA SER A 195 10.78 -13.51 -9.13
C SER A 195 10.24 -14.93 -9.38
N ALA A 196 11.11 -15.87 -9.77
CA ALA A 196 10.71 -17.27 -9.85
C ALA A 196 10.40 -17.84 -8.46
N LYS A 197 11.30 -17.59 -7.49
CA LYS A 197 11.22 -18.00 -6.09
C LYS A 197 11.91 -16.97 -5.21
N LEU A 198 11.39 -16.76 -4.00
CA LEU A 198 12.05 -15.98 -2.94
C LEU A 198 13.23 -16.78 -2.35
N ALA A 199 14.37 -16.14 -2.13
CA ALA A 199 15.53 -16.79 -1.54
C ALA A 199 15.23 -17.31 -0.13
N GLU A 200 15.95 -18.35 0.32
CA GLU A 200 15.67 -19.00 1.60
C GLU A 200 15.96 -18.09 2.80
N ASP A 201 16.95 -17.21 2.67
CA ASP A 201 17.34 -16.20 3.65
C ASP A 201 16.55 -14.90 3.53
N GLU A 202 15.56 -14.82 2.63
CA GLU A 202 14.80 -13.60 2.39
C GLU A 202 13.33 -13.67 2.83
N TYR A 203 12.86 -12.52 3.32
CA TYR A 203 11.47 -12.17 3.53
C TYR A 203 11.03 -11.22 2.40
N CYS A 204 9.72 -11.15 2.14
CA CYS A 204 9.13 -10.18 1.22
C CYS A 204 8.34 -9.12 1.99
N ARG A 205 8.40 -7.86 1.54
CA ARG A 205 7.63 -6.73 2.07
C ARG A 205 6.53 -6.34 1.09
N VAL A 206 5.34 -6.90 1.28
CA VAL A 206 4.25 -6.79 0.31
C VAL A 206 3.29 -5.66 0.66
N GLY A 207 2.94 -4.83 -0.33
CA GLY A 207 2.00 -3.73 -0.20
C GLY A 207 0.71 -4.02 -0.95
N LEU A 208 0.52 -3.40 -2.11
CA LEU A 208 -0.73 -3.48 -2.86
C LEU A 208 -1.16 -4.87 -3.37
N VAL A 209 -0.25 -5.85 -3.48
CA VAL A 209 -0.62 -7.22 -3.84
C VAL A 209 -1.58 -7.85 -2.82
N GLN A 210 -1.49 -7.44 -1.55
CA GLN A 210 -2.41 -7.87 -0.50
C GLN A 210 -3.87 -7.47 -0.83
N PHE A 211 -4.04 -6.41 -1.60
CA PHE A 211 -5.34 -5.78 -1.87
C PHE A 211 -5.83 -5.98 -3.30
N GLY A 212 -5.18 -6.85 -4.08
CA GLY A 212 -5.65 -7.19 -5.42
C GLY A 212 -4.93 -6.50 -6.56
N TYR A 213 -3.82 -5.80 -6.33
CA TYR A 213 -3.16 -5.01 -7.36
C TYR A 213 -1.71 -5.46 -7.56
N ALA A 214 -1.44 -6.01 -8.75
CA ALA A 214 -0.11 -6.34 -9.24
C ALA A 214 -0.06 -6.27 -10.77
N TYR A 215 1.11 -6.02 -11.32
CA TYR A 215 1.37 -6.13 -12.75
C TYR A 215 1.59 -7.61 -13.13
N PHE A 216 2.46 -8.32 -12.41
CA PHE A 216 2.86 -9.70 -12.74
C PHE A 216 1.89 -10.80 -12.28
N ASN A 217 0.77 -10.46 -11.64
CA ASN A 217 -0.22 -11.46 -11.23
C ASN A 217 -1.66 -10.94 -11.30
N GLN A 218 -2.40 -11.44 -12.30
CA GLN A 218 -3.80 -11.06 -12.55
C GLN A 218 -4.81 -11.94 -11.79
N ASN A 219 -4.36 -12.95 -11.04
CA ASN A 219 -5.25 -13.84 -10.29
C ASN A 219 -5.69 -13.24 -8.93
N LEU A 220 -5.03 -12.17 -8.49
CA LEU A 220 -5.34 -11.48 -7.25
C LEU A 220 -6.76 -10.87 -7.29
N LYS A 221 -7.41 -10.80 -6.12
CA LYS A 221 -8.79 -10.34 -5.96
C LYS A 221 -8.84 -8.95 -5.36
N LYS A 222 -9.69 -8.07 -5.92
CA LYS A 222 -9.90 -6.72 -5.39
C LYS A 222 -10.57 -6.83 -4.03
N VAL A 223 -9.93 -6.25 -3.01
CA VAL A 223 -10.42 -6.30 -1.63
C VAL A 223 -11.41 -5.17 -1.36
N LEU A 224 -11.21 -4.01 -1.98
CA LEU A 224 -11.97 -2.80 -1.70
C LEU A 224 -12.92 -2.48 -2.85
N SER A 225 -14.17 -2.18 -2.50
CA SER A 225 -15.09 -1.46 -3.38
C SER A 225 -15.73 -0.26 -2.67
N LEU A 226 -15.90 0.85 -3.39
CA LEU A 226 -16.50 2.10 -2.89
C LEU A 226 -17.91 2.25 -3.42
N TRP A 227 -18.86 2.52 -2.54
CA TRP A 227 -20.30 2.58 -2.83
C TRP A 227 -20.87 3.93 -2.41
N ALA A 228 -21.79 4.45 -3.22
CA ALA A 228 -22.54 5.68 -2.94
C ALA A 228 -24.04 5.38 -2.93
N ASN A 229 -24.80 6.10 -2.13
CA ASN A 229 -26.25 5.96 -1.97
C ASN A 229 -26.96 7.12 -2.67
N LYS A 230 -28.12 6.82 -3.23
CA LYS A 230 -28.99 7.81 -3.85
C LYS A 230 -29.50 8.81 -2.80
N ILE A 231 -29.33 10.10 -3.08
CA ILE A 231 -29.89 11.20 -2.28
C ILE A 231 -31.16 11.75 -2.94
N SER A 232 -31.16 11.86 -4.27
CA SER A 232 -32.31 12.41 -5.00
C SER A 232 -32.41 11.83 -6.40
N GLN A 233 -33.63 11.80 -6.93
CA GLN A 233 -33.92 11.41 -8.31
C GLN A 233 -34.76 12.50 -8.99
N ARG A 234 -34.59 12.66 -10.30
CA ARG A 234 -35.42 13.54 -11.12
C ARG A 234 -35.39 13.11 -12.57
N LYS A 235 -36.45 13.45 -13.30
CA LYS A 235 -36.53 13.31 -14.75
C LYS A 235 -35.94 14.56 -15.41
N LEU A 236 -34.88 14.37 -16.19
CA LEU A 236 -34.20 15.42 -16.94
C LEU A 236 -34.75 15.44 -18.37
N LYS A 237 -35.38 16.55 -18.77
CA LYS A 237 -35.93 16.70 -20.12
C LYS A 237 -34.82 16.95 -21.14
N LYS A 238 -35.11 16.64 -22.40
CA LYS A 238 -34.24 16.99 -23.55
C LYS A 238 -33.83 18.47 -23.50
N PHE A 239 -32.54 18.72 -23.72
CA PHE A 239 -31.85 20.01 -23.65
C PHE A 239 -31.68 20.64 -22.26
N GLN A 240 -32.11 20.00 -21.18
CA GLN A 240 -31.74 20.42 -19.83
C GLN A 240 -30.32 19.98 -19.46
N SER A 241 -29.67 20.73 -18.57
CA SER A 241 -28.29 20.48 -18.16
C SER A 241 -28.16 20.02 -16.71
N VAL A 242 -27.01 19.41 -16.37
CA VAL A 242 -26.70 18.88 -15.03
C VAL A 242 -25.37 19.43 -14.52
N GLY A 243 -25.36 19.79 -13.24
CA GLY A 243 -24.17 20.14 -12.48
C GLY A 243 -23.58 21.52 -12.81
N TYR A 244 -22.44 21.82 -12.18
CA TYR A 244 -21.79 23.13 -12.31
C TYR A 244 -21.43 23.48 -13.75
N GLY A 245 -21.86 24.67 -14.17
CA GLY A 245 -21.63 25.19 -15.52
C GLY A 245 -22.43 24.48 -16.62
N GLY A 246 -23.38 23.61 -16.25
CA GLY A 246 -24.22 22.90 -17.22
C GLY A 246 -23.42 22.03 -18.20
N MET A 247 -22.32 21.43 -17.72
CA MET A 247 -21.33 20.74 -18.57
C MET A 247 -21.92 19.55 -19.33
N PHE A 248 -22.89 18.86 -18.74
CA PHE A 248 -23.69 17.85 -19.42
C PHE A 248 -25.04 18.45 -19.84
N VAL A 249 -25.43 18.22 -21.09
CA VAL A 249 -26.75 18.57 -21.64
C VAL A 249 -27.40 17.30 -22.18
N ALA A 250 -28.61 17.01 -21.72
CA ALA A 250 -29.38 15.86 -22.15
C ALA A 250 -29.78 15.95 -23.63
N LYS A 251 -29.49 14.90 -24.40
CA LYS A 251 -29.92 14.79 -25.81
C LYS A 251 -31.35 14.27 -25.95
N GLU A 252 -31.84 13.58 -24.92
CA GLU A 252 -33.16 12.95 -24.83
C GLU A 252 -33.64 13.04 -23.38
N GLU A 253 -34.93 12.77 -23.14
CA GLU A 253 -35.44 12.65 -21.77
C GLU A 253 -34.79 11.44 -21.07
N MET A 254 -34.33 11.63 -19.83
CA MET A 254 -33.69 10.56 -19.05
C MET A 254 -33.94 10.73 -17.54
N ASP A 255 -34.00 9.62 -16.83
CA ASP A 255 -34.04 9.61 -15.37
C ASP A 255 -32.62 9.68 -14.81
N ILE A 256 -32.38 10.67 -13.95
CA ILE A 256 -31.08 10.89 -13.30
C ILE A 256 -31.21 10.80 -11.79
N ALA A 257 -30.13 10.39 -11.14
CA ALA A 257 -30.00 10.39 -9.70
C ALA A 257 -28.72 11.11 -9.27
N THR A 258 -28.75 11.67 -8.07
CA THR A 258 -27.59 12.26 -7.37
C THR A 258 -27.23 11.35 -6.20
N TYR A 259 -25.94 11.06 -6.03
CA TYR A 259 -25.42 10.14 -5.01
C TYR A 259 -24.50 10.86 -4.01
N ASP A 260 -24.39 10.33 -2.79
CA ASP A 260 -23.72 10.92 -1.62
C ASP A 260 -22.20 10.73 -1.58
N LEU A 261 -21.53 10.99 -2.70
CA LEU A 261 -20.08 10.88 -2.82
C LEU A 261 -19.52 11.97 -3.73
N GLY A 262 -18.42 12.61 -3.35
CA GLY A 262 -17.76 13.60 -4.19
C GLY A 262 -16.26 13.71 -3.92
N TYR A 263 -15.66 14.82 -4.36
CA TYR A 263 -14.22 15.03 -4.18
C TYR A 263 -13.81 15.34 -2.73
N GLY A 264 -14.76 15.75 -1.88
CA GLY A 264 -14.58 15.92 -0.43
C GLY A 264 -14.35 14.58 0.29
N ASP A 265 -14.84 13.48 -0.28
CA ASP A 265 -14.67 12.12 0.24
C ASP A 265 -13.36 11.46 -0.21
N GLY A 266 -12.48 12.20 -0.90
CA GLY A 266 -11.18 11.72 -1.34
C GLY A 266 -11.10 11.33 -2.81
N LEU A 267 -12.17 11.53 -3.59
CA LEU A 267 -12.12 11.36 -5.04
C LEU A 267 -11.44 12.56 -5.73
N PHE A 268 -10.90 12.33 -6.92
CA PHE A 268 -10.51 13.43 -7.80
C PHE A 268 -11.75 14.11 -8.37
N ARG A 269 -11.69 15.44 -8.48
CA ARG A 269 -12.76 16.21 -9.08
C ARG A 269 -12.87 15.91 -10.58
N TYR A 270 -13.91 15.19 -10.96
CA TYR A 270 -14.29 15.00 -12.36
C TYR A 270 -14.82 16.31 -12.98
N ASP A 271 -14.24 16.72 -14.11
CA ASP A 271 -14.50 18.01 -14.76
C ASP A 271 -15.61 18.00 -15.82
N GLY A 272 -16.19 16.82 -16.09
CA GLY A 272 -17.28 16.64 -17.05
C GLY A 272 -16.87 16.68 -18.52
N LYS A 273 -15.57 16.79 -18.87
CA LYS A 273 -15.12 16.93 -20.28
C LYS A 273 -14.98 15.61 -21.01
N LYS A 274 -14.31 14.64 -20.40
CA LYS A 274 -14.16 13.28 -20.96
C LYS A 274 -15.20 12.38 -20.35
N ASP A 275 -15.71 11.42 -21.09
CA ASP A 275 -16.70 10.49 -20.54
C ASP A 275 -16.04 9.59 -19.49
N PHE A 276 -16.61 9.59 -18.28
CA PHE A 276 -16.19 8.70 -17.21
C PHE A 276 -17.38 7.82 -16.81
N PHE A 277 -17.16 6.52 -16.81
CA PHE A 277 -18.17 5.51 -16.57
C PHE A 277 -17.92 4.81 -15.24
N LEU A 278 -19.00 4.58 -14.50
CA LEU A 278 -19.04 3.74 -13.32
C LEU A 278 -18.90 2.26 -13.73
N PRO A 279 -18.53 1.35 -12.80
CA PRO A 279 -18.45 -0.09 -13.04
C PRO A 279 -19.66 -0.72 -13.72
N ASN A 280 -20.87 -0.22 -13.44
CA ASN A 280 -22.11 -0.70 -14.08
C ASN A 280 -22.35 -0.13 -15.50
N GLY A 281 -21.38 0.58 -16.08
CA GLY A 281 -21.45 1.17 -17.40
C GLY A 281 -22.21 2.50 -17.48
N LYS A 282 -22.70 3.03 -16.35
CA LYS A 282 -23.41 4.32 -16.32
C LYS A 282 -22.44 5.49 -16.24
N LYS A 283 -22.71 6.54 -17.02
CA LYS A 283 -21.84 7.72 -17.12
C LYS A 283 -22.08 8.69 -15.96
N ILE A 284 -21.02 9.24 -15.38
CA ILE A 284 -21.12 10.41 -14.50
C ILE A 284 -21.47 11.65 -15.34
N LEU A 285 -22.53 12.35 -14.95
CA LEU A 285 -23.10 13.48 -15.67
C LEU A 285 -22.68 14.81 -15.04
N GLY A 286 -22.10 15.67 -15.86
CA GLY A 286 -21.66 17.00 -15.45
C GLY A 286 -20.42 16.95 -14.55
N LYS A 287 -20.11 18.07 -13.91
CA LYS A 287 -18.99 18.16 -12.96
C LYS A 287 -19.36 17.51 -11.63
N MET A 288 -18.41 16.79 -11.04
CA MET A 288 -18.55 16.30 -9.67
C MET A 288 -18.52 17.47 -8.68
N SER A 289 -19.42 17.40 -7.68
CA SER A 289 -19.54 18.34 -6.56
C SER A 289 -18.69 17.87 -5.38
N MET A 290 -18.64 18.68 -4.31
CA MET A 290 -17.84 18.35 -3.13
C MET A 290 -18.29 17.04 -2.50
N ASP A 291 -19.61 16.88 -2.31
CA ASP A 291 -20.18 15.75 -1.56
C ASP A 291 -21.12 14.90 -2.43
N ASN A 292 -21.14 15.14 -3.75
CA ASN A 292 -22.11 14.53 -4.64
C ASN A 292 -21.63 14.40 -6.09
N PHE A 293 -22.14 13.39 -6.79
CA PHE A 293 -22.12 13.31 -8.25
C PHE A 293 -23.51 12.92 -8.78
N SER A 294 -23.76 13.17 -10.07
CA SER A 294 -24.99 12.72 -10.73
C SER A 294 -24.68 11.69 -11.81
N CYS A 295 -25.54 10.71 -11.99
CA CYS A 295 -25.52 9.79 -13.14
C CYS A 295 -26.95 9.42 -13.56
N GLU A 296 -27.09 8.62 -14.60
CA GLU A 296 -28.36 7.93 -14.87
C GLU A 296 -28.78 7.12 -13.63
N ASP A 297 -30.08 7.03 -13.33
CA ASP A 297 -30.54 6.32 -12.14
C ASP A 297 -30.10 4.83 -12.14
N CYS A 298 -29.40 4.42 -11.09
CA CYS A 298 -28.79 3.10 -10.89
C CYS A 298 -29.48 2.31 -9.75
N GLY A 299 -30.59 2.81 -9.20
CA GLY A 299 -31.17 2.29 -7.97
C GLY A 299 -30.59 2.93 -6.70
N ASP A 300 -30.91 2.35 -5.54
CA ASP A 300 -30.64 2.98 -4.23
C ASP A 300 -29.15 3.14 -3.90
N GLU A 301 -28.31 2.26 -4.45
CA GLU A 301 -26.87 2.33 -4.32
C GLU A 301 -26.17 2.08 -5.65
N VAL A 302 -24.95 2.62 -5.79
CA VAL A 302 -24.11 2.41 -6.96
C VAL A 302 -22.65 2.23 -6.55
N CYS A 303 -21.99 1.23 -7.14
CA CYS A 303 -20.56 1.05 -7.00
C CYS A 303 -19.83 2.11 -7.83
N VAL A 304 -18.87 2.81 -7.22
CA VAL A 304 -18.09 3.90 -7.84
C VAL A 304 -16.66 3.46 -8.12
N ILE A 305 -16.08 2.64 -7.25
CA ILE A 305 -14.79 2.00 -7.46
C ILE A 305 -14.95 0.51 -7.20
N GLU A 306 -14.81 -0.32 -8.23
CA GLU A 306 -14.62 -1.77 -8.09
C GLU A 306 -13.14 -2.12 -8.28
N ASN A 307 -12.46 -1.41 -9.18
CA ASN A 307 -11.04 -1.52 -9.45
C ASN A 307 -10.43 -0.12 -9.55
N ALA A 308 -9.54 0.22 -8.62
CA ALA A 308 -8.91 1.55 -8.59
C ALA A 308 -8.08 1.86 -9.86
N ASN A 309 -7.68 0.85 -10.64
CA ASN A 309 -6.97 1.06 -11.90
C ASN A 309 -7.80 1.85 -12.93
N ASP A 310 -9.12 1.70 -12.92
CA ASP A 310 -10.00 2.36 -13.90
C ASP A 310 -10.00 3.88 -13.68
N MET A 311 -10.14 4.27 -12.41
CA MET A 311 -10.07 5.67 -12.02
C MET A 311 -8.64 6.23 -12.15
N ALA A 312 -7.62 5.47 -11.76
CA ALA A 312 -6.22 5.86 -11.92
C ALA A 312 -5.88 6.14 -13.39
N LYS A 313 -6.29 5.26 -14.31
CA LYS A 313 -6.11 5.45 -15.75
C LYS A 313 -6.84 6.69 -16.26
N PHE A 314 -8.07 6.93 -15.80
CA PHE A 314 -8.83 8.11 -16.21
C PHE A 314 -8.16 9.42 -15.79
N PHE A 315 -7.66 9.50 -14.55
CA PHE A 315 -7.01 10.68 -14.00
C PHE A 315 -5.49 10.75 -14.25
N ASN A 316 -4.95 9.82 -15.06
CA ASN A 316 -3.53 9.74 -15.38
C ASN A 316 -2.63 9.70 -14.13
N THR A 317 -2.94 8.76 -13.24
CA THR A 317 -2.17 8.49 -12.03
C THR A 317 -2.10 6.97 -11.77
N ILE A 318 -1.73 6.57 -10.56
CA ILE A 318 -1.60 5.20 -10.08
C ILE A 318 -2.69 4.87 -9.06
N ASN A 319 -3.03 3.58 -8.97
CA ASN A 319 -4.00 3.05 -8.02
C ASN A 319 -3.65 3.37 -6.55
N TYR A 320 -2.37 3.45 -6.18
CA TYR A 320 -1.93 3.90 -4.86
C TYR A 320 -2.55 5.25 -4.49
N GLU A 321 -2.51 6.23 -5.41
CA GLU A 321 -2.99 7.58 -5.14
C GLU A 321 -4.51 7.62 -4.97
N ILE A 322 -5.25 6.83 -5.75
CA ILE A 322 -6.70 6.69 -5.62
C ILE A 322 -7.07 6.15 -4.25
N LEU A 323 -6.42 5.07 -3.81
CA LEU A 323 -6.80 4.33 -2.61
C LEU A 323 -6.46 5.10 -1.32
N VAL A 324 -5.25 5.69 -1.24
CA VAL A 324 -4.80 6.39 -0.02
C VAL A 324 -5.53 7.72 0.22
N LYS A 325 -6.15 8.30 -0.83
CA LYS A 325 -6.90 9.55 -0.72
C LYS A 325 -8.32 9.36 -0.20
N LEU A 326 -8.86 8.14 -0.26
CA LEU A 326 -10.21 7.85 0.25
C LEU A 326 -10.32 8.26 1.71
N SER A 327 -11.34 9.06 2.01
CA SER A 327 -11.52 9.68 3.31
C SER A 327 -11.52 8.64 4.45
N PRO A 328 -10.86 8.95 5.58
CA PRO A 328 -10.94 8.11 6.77
C PRO A 328 -12.36 8.08 7.37
N PHE A 329 -13.22 9.05 7.03
CA PHE A 329 -14.61 9.12 7.51
C PHE A 329 -15.58 8.21 6.73
N LEU A 330 -15.17 7.70 5.55
CA LEU A 330 -15.95 6.68 4.86
C LEU A 330 -15.95 5.40 5.69
N GLN A 331 -17.13 4.96 6.10
CA GLN A 331 -17.29 3.74 6.88
C GLN A 331 -16.77 2.55 6.07
N ARG A 332 -15.92 1.73 6.69
CA ARG A 332 -15.40 0.48 6.12
C ARG A 332 -16.12 -0.69 6.76
N ILE A 333 -16.71 -1.54 5.94
CA ILE A 333 -17.50 -2.69 6.37
C ILE A 333 -16.88 -3.95 5.77
N VAL A 334 -16.55 -4.92 6.60
CA VAL A 334 -16.07 -6.23 6.16
C VAL A 334 -17.26 -7.06 5.70
N VAL A 335 -17.18 -7.63 4.51
CA VAL A 335 -18.22 -8.48 3.88
C VAL A 335 -17.72 -9.87 3.54
#